data_AF-A0A9D6QKX1-F1
#
_entry.id   AF-A0A9D6QKX1-F1
#
_cell.length_a   1.000
_cell.length_b   1.000
_cell.length_c   1.000
_cell.angle_alpha   90.00
_cell.angle_beta   90.00
_cell.angle_gamma   90.00
#
_symmetry.space_group_name_H-M   'P 1'
#
loop_
_entity.id
_entity.type
_entity.pdbx_description
1 polymer ?
#
loop_
_entity_poly.entity_id
_entity_poly.type
_entity_poly.pdbx_seq_one_letter_code
_entity_poly.pdbx_strand_id
1 'polypeptide(L)'
;MQLIRKILGAVILFLDRLFRPKPVSRPLEQQRALDARASKLALYQYEACPFCVKVRRHIERQALKIELRDALGNPVHARELVEQGGQKQVPCLRIQKDDGSTQWLYESSDIIAYLDTSL
;
A
#
# COMPACT_ATOMS: atom_id res chain seq x y z
N MET A 1 -12.38 11.25 24.96
CA MET A 1 -12.35 10.28 23.84
C MET A 1 -11.28 10.56 22.77
N GLN A 2 -10.71 11.76 22.63
CA GLN A 2 -9.61 12.02 21.67
C GLN A 2 -8.22 11.54 22.14
N LEU A 3 -7.96 11.54 23.45
CA LEU A 3 -6.66 11.16 24.01
C LEU A 3 -6.34 9.68 23.75
N ILE A 4 -7.33 8.80 23.93
CA ILE A 4 -7.19 7.35 23.67
C ILE A 4 -6.83 7.11 22.19
N ARG A 5 -7.50 7.77 21.24
CA ARG A 5 -7.17 7.65 19.81
C ARG A 5 -5.76 8.12 19.48
N LYS A 6 -5.30 9.22 20.10
CA LYS A 6 -3.93 9.73 19.89
C LYS A 6 -2.87 8.79 20.46
N ILE A 7 -3.11 8.24 21.66
CA ILE A 7 -2.21 7.26 22.28
C ILE A 7 -2.20 5.96 21.45
N LEU A 8 -3.36 5.45 21.07
CA LEU A 8 -3.47 4.23 20.25
C LEU A 8 -2.74 4.39 18.91
N GLY A 9 -2.93 5.52 18.23
CA GLY A 9 -2.21 5.85 17.00
C GLY A 9 -0.69 5.92 17.20
N ALA A 10 -0.23 6.59 18.26
CA ALA A 10 1.19 6.67 18.57
C ALA A 10 1.82 5.30 18.89
N VAL A 11 1.11 4.44 19.63
CA VAL A 11 1.54 3.07 19.92
C VAL A 11 1.63 2.24 18.64
N ILE A 12 0.62 2.33 17.76
CA ILE A 12 0.64 1.63 16.47
C ILE A 12 1.87 2.05 15.63
N LEU A 13 2.15 3.35 15.52
CA LEU A 13 3.31 3.86 14.77
C LEU A 13 4.65 3.42 15.38
N PHE A 14 4.74 3.43 16.71
CA PHE A 14 5.94 3.00 17.43
C PHE A 14 6.20 1.49 17.24
N LEU A 15 5.18 0.66 17.42
CA LEU A 15 5.27 -0.78 17.17
C LEU A 15 5.54 -1.08 15.69
N ASP A 16 4.99 -0.27 14.77
CA ASP A 16 5.24 -0.43 13.35
C ASP A 16 6.73 -0.28 13.04
N ARG A 17 7.36 0.75 13.60
CA ARG A 17 8.78 1.06 13.44
C ARG A 17 9.70 0.03 14.11
N LEU A 18 9.36 -0.46 15.30
CA LEU A 18 10.19 -1.43 16.02
C LEU A 18 10.19 -2.82 15.35
N PHE A 19 9.03 -3.25 14.85
CA PHE A 19 8.88 -4.58 14.24
C PHE A 19 8.88 -4.48 12.71
N ARG A 20 9.68 -3.57 12.15
CA ARG A 20 9.84 -3.47 10.70
C ARG A 20 10.51 -4.72 10.15
N PRO A 21 9.96 -5.32 9.09
CA PRO A 21 10.56 -6.51 8.52
C PRO A 21 11.83 -6.18 7.74
N LYS A 22 12.73 -7.15 7.64
CA LYS A 22 13.90 -7.06 6.77
C LYS A 22 13.48 -7.31 5.32
N PRO A 23 13.78 -6.40 4.37
CA PRO A 23 13.48 -6.62 2.96
C PRO A 23 14.28 -7.79 2.36
N VAL A 24 13.67 -8.52 1.43
CA VAL A 24 14.36 -9.55 0.64
C VAL A 24 15.45 -8.90 -0.24
N SER A 25 16.61 -9.53 -0.30
CA SER A 25 17.72 -9.11 -1.16
C SER A 25 17.72 -9.91 -2.46
N ARG A 26 17.86 -9.22 -3.60
CA ARG A 26 17.87 -9.82 -4.94
C ARG A 26 19.02 -9.25 -5.78
N PRO A 27 19.50 -9.96 -6.82
CA PRO A 27 20.40 -9.39 -7.81
C PRO A 27 19.82 -8.12 -8.46
N LEU A 28 20.69 -7.18 -8.82
CA LEU A 28 20.30 -5.84 -9.30
C LEU A 28 19.36 -5.90 -10.51
N GLU A 29 19.60 -6.79 -11.47
CA GLU A 29 18.78 -6.90 -12.68
C GLU A 29 17.35 -7.36 -12.36
N GLN A 30 17.22 -8.34 -11.46
CA GLN A 30 15.92 -8.83 -11.00
C GLN A 30 15.17 -7.74 -10.22
N GLN A 31 15.87 -7.01 -9.35
CA GLN A 31 15.26 -5.90 -8.61
C GLN A 31 14.80 -4.78 -9.55
N ARG A 32 15.55 -4.46 -10.61
CA ARG A 32 15.16 -3.44 -11.59
C ARG A 32 13.91 -3.85 -12.37
N ALA A 33 13.82 -5.10 -12.80
CA ALA A 33 12.64 -5.61 -13.48
C ALA A 33 11.40 -5.54 -12.58
N LEU A 34 11.55 -5.90 -11.31
CA LEU A 34 10.48 -5.83 -10.32
C LEU A 34 10.09 -4.38 -9.98
N ASP A 35 11.06 -3.48 -9.82
CA ASP A 35 10.81 -2.05 -9.62
C ASP A 35 10.03 -1.44 -10.81
N ALA A 36 10.34 -1.86 -12.04
CA ALA A 36 9.65 -1.40 -13.24
C ALA A 36 8.19 -1.90 -13.35
N ARG A 37 7.88 -3.07 -12.76
CA ARG A 37 6.49 -3.54 -12.63
C ARG A 37 5.77 -2.82 -11.50
N ALA A 38 6.44 -2.66 -10.35
CA ALA A 38 5.89 -2.01 -9.17
C ALA A 38 5.59 -0.52 -9.38
N SER A 39 6.29 0.17 -10.29
CA SER A 39 6.04 1.58 -10.63
C SER A 39 4.67 1.83 -11.26
N LYS A 40 4.01 0.79 -11.78
CA LYS A 40 2.63 0.84 -12.32
C LYS A 40 1.56 0.68 -11.23
N LEU A 41 1.99 0.53 -9.98
CA LEU A 41 1.12 0.28 -8.83
C LEU A 41 1.12 1.49 -7.89
N ALA A 42 -0.05 1.79 -7.32
CA ALA A 42 -0.18 2.75 -6.24
C ALA A 42 -1.11 2.21 -5.15
N LEU A 43 -0.68 2.28 -3.89
CA LEU A 43 -1.46 1.87 -2.74
C LEU A 43 -2.10 3.08 -2.06
N TYR A 44 -3.43 3.16 -2.11
CA TYR A 44 -4.21 4.10 -1.32
C TYR A 44 -4.36 3.57 0.09
N GLN A 45 -4.03 4.41 1.06
CA GLN A 45 -3.94 4.01 2.44
C GLN A 45 -4.28 5.11 3.42
N TYR A 46 -4.47 4.71 4.68
CA TYR A 46 -4.37 5.58 5.84
C TYR A 46 -3.20 5.13 6.71
N GLU A 47 -2.45 6.10 7.25
CA GLU A 47 -1.23 5.82 8.01
C GLU A 47 -1.48 4.91 9.22
N ALA A 48 -2.52 5.21 10.01
CA ALA A 48 -2.88 4.49 11.24
C ALA A 48 -3.88 3.33 11.03
N CYS A 49 -4.12 2.88 9.79
CA CYS A 49 -5.04 1.76 9.53
C CYS A 49 -4.30 0.41 9.64
N PRO A 50 -4.75 -0.55 10.48
CA PRO A 50 -4.07 -1.83 10.68
C PRO A 50 -3.99 -2.68 9.41
N PHE A 51 -5.02 -2.63 8.56
CA PHE A 51 -5.01 -3.33 7.27
C PHE A 51 -4.04 -2.69 6.27
N CYS A 52 -3.88 -1.36 6.31
CA CYS A 52 -2.88 -0.67 5.50
C CYS A 52 -1.46 -1.00 5.98
N VAL A 53 -1.23 -1.02 7.30
CA VAL A 53 0.04 -1.46 7.90
C VAL A 53 0.39 -2.88 7.46
N LYS A 54 -0.58 -3.80 7.46
CA LYS A 54 -0.40 -5.19 6.99
C LYS A 54 0.13 -5.25 5.56
N VAL A 55 -0.47 -4.50 4.64
CA VAL A 55 -0.04 -4.43 3.23
C VAL A 55 1.32 -3.74 3.10
N ARG A 56 1.54 -2.59 3.75
CA ARG A 56 2.84 -1.88 3.73
C ARG A 56 3.99 -2.77 4.18
N ARG A 57 3.81 -3.50 5.28
CA ARG A 57 4.81 -4.46 5.76
C ARG A 57 5.09 -5.59 4.77
N HIS A 58 4.10 -5.97 3.97
CA HIS A 58 4.28 -6.95 2.90
C HIS A 58 5.09 -6.37 1.74
N ILE A 59 4.76 -5.15 1.31
CA ILE A 59 5.49 -4.37 0.30
C ILE A 59 6.96 -4.21 0.72
N GLU A 60 7.21 -3.80 1.97
CA GLU A 60 8.55 -3.66 2.53
C GLU A 60 9.30 -4.99 2.58
N ARG A 61 8.66 -6.08 3.03
CA ARG A 61 9.25 -7.43 3.01
C ARG A 61 9.70 -7.83 1.63
N GLN A 62 8.85 -7.58 0.63
CA GLN A 62 9.13 -7.93 -0.75
C GLN A 62 10.07 -6.93 -1.45
N ALA A 63 10.53 -5.88 -0.77
CA ALA A 63 11.35 -4.82 -1.35
C ALA A 63 10.71 -4.18 -2.60
N LEU A 64 9.39 -4.03 -2.61
CA LEU A 64 8.65 -3.46 -3.74
C LEU A 64 8.64 -1.93 -3.65
N LYS A 65 8.95 -1.24 -4.76
CA LYS A 65 8.83 0.22 -4.85
C LYS A 65 7.46 0.62 -5.40
N ILE A 66 6.48 0.63 -4.51
CA ILE A 66 5.09 1.01 -4.81
C ILE A 66 4.82 2.40 -4.25
N GLU A 67 4.13 3.25 -5.03
CA GLU A 67 3.72 4.57 -4.58
C GLU A 67 2.67 4.45 -3.46
N LEU A 68 2.86 5.18 -2.36
CA LEU A 68 1.89 5.24 -1.26
C LEU A 68 1.11 6.56 -1.32
N ARG A 69 -0.21 6.46 -1.45
CA ARG A 69 -1.12 7.60 -1.54
C ARG A 69 -1.98 7.70 -0.29
N ASP A 70 -1.78 8.78 0.50
CA ASP A 70 -2.60 9.02 1.69
C ASP A 70 -3.98 9.58 1.31
N ALA A 71 -5.02 8.77 1.45
CA ALA A 71 -6.39 9.17 1.17
C ALA A 71 -7.10 9.83 2.37
N LEU A 72 -6.42 9.98 3.51
CA LEU A 72 -6.95 10.69 4.69
C LEU A 72 -6.47 12.15 4.71
N GLY A 73 -5.17 12.38 4.53
CA GLY A 73 -4.55 13.70 4.57
C GLY A 73 -4.54 14.43 3.22
N ASN A 74 -4.67 13.73 2.09
CA ASN A 74 -4.67 14.35 0.76
C ASN A 74 -6.06 14.29 0.10
N PRO A 75 -6.76 15.43 -0.06
CA PRO A 75 -8.07 15.46 -0.69
C PRO A 75 -8.07 15.05 -2.16
N VAL A 76 -6.94 15.20 -2.87
CA VAL A 76 -6.82 14.77 -4.28
C VAL A 76 -6.88 13.25 -4.38
N HIS A 77 -6.09 12.54 -3.56
CA HIS A 77 -6.13 11.07 -3.53
C HIS A 77 -7.46 10.54 -3.00
N ALA A 78 -8.06 11.23 -2.03
CA ALA A 78 -9.38 10.87 -1.52
C ALA A 78 -10.46 10.96 -2.61
N ARG A 79 -10.44 12.02 -3.43
CA ARG A 79 -11.37 12.17 -4.57
C ARG A 79 -11.10 11.13 -5.64
N GLU A 80 -9.85 10.94 -6.05
CA GLU A 80 -9.47 9.95 -7.07
C GLU A 80 -9.93 8.54 -6.68
N LEU A 81 -9.74 8.15 -5.42
CA LEU A 81 -10.16 6.85 -4.89
C LEU A 81 -11.69 6.64 -5.00
N VAL A 82 -12.48 7.70 -4.79
CA VAL A 82 -13.94 7.62 -4.86
C VAL A 82 -14.42 7.67 -6.32
N GLU A 83 -13.90 8.60 -7.10
CA GLU A 83 -14.32 8.83 -8.49
C GLU A 83 -13.90 7.71 -9.42
N GLN A 84 -12.69 7.16 -9.24
CA GLN A 84 -12.13 6.13 -10.12
C GLN A 84 -12.19 4.74 -9.50
N GLY A 85 -11.94 4.62 -8.19
CA GLY A 85 -12.04 3.33 -7.47
C GLY A 85 -13.47 2.95 -7.08
N GLY A 86 -14.40 3.91 -7.08
CA GLY A 86 -15.82 3.70 -6.82
C GLY A 86 -16.22 3.76 -5.34
N GLN A 87 -15.28 3.64 -4.41
CA GLN A 87 -15.58 3.65 -2.97
C GLN A 87 -14.45 4.19 -2.10
N LYS A 88 -14.81 4.87 -1.00
CA LYS A 88 -13.87 5.41 0.00
C LYS A 88 -13.39 4.33 0.98
N GLN A 89 -12.80 3.26 0.45
CA GLN A 89 -12.28 2.14 1.22
C GLN A 89 -10.76 2.00 1.04
N VAL A 90 -10.05 1.71 2.12
CA VAL A 90 -8.61 1.40 2.11
C VAL A 90 -8.34 0.13 2.93
N PRO A 91 -7.26 -0.63 2.66
CA PRO A 91 -6.29 -0.43 1.58
C PRO A 91 -6.92 -0.68 0.20
N CYS A 92 -6.47 0.06 -0.81
CA CYS A 92 -6.86 -0.14 -2.20
C CYS A 92 -5.62 -0.04 -3.09
N LEU A 93 -5.37 -1.05 -3.90
CA LEU A 93 -4.27 -1.08 -4.87
C LEU A 93 -4.79 -0.69 -6.25
N ARG A 94 -4.28 0.41 -6.80
CA ARG A 94 -4.47 0.78 -8.19
C ARG A 94 -3.40 0.11 -9.04
N ILE A 95 -3.82 -0.57 -10.09
CA ILE A 95 -2.97 -1.35 -11.01
C ILE A 95 -3.15 -0.77 -12.41
N GLN A 96 -2.09 -0.20 -12.98
CA GLN A 96 -2.08 0.22 -14.38
C GLN A 96 -1.64 -0.96 -15.26
N LYS A 97 -2.51 -1.40 -16.17
CA LYS A 97 -2.23 -2.47 -17.13
C LYS A 97 -1.57 -1.93 -18.39
N ASP A 98 -0.93 -2.83 -19.14
CA ASP A 98 -0.24 -2.50 -20.38
C ASP A 98 -1.19 -2.09 -21.52
N ASP A 99 -2.46 -2.50 -21.45
CA ASP A 99 -3.52 -2.10 -22.38
C ASP A 99 -4.07 -0.68 -22.10
N GLY A 100 -3.51 0.02 -21.11
CA GLY A 100 -3.93 1.36 -20.70
C GLY A 100 -5.12 1.37 -19.73
N SER A 101 -5.73 0.22 -19.43
CA SER A 101 -6.78 0.12 -18.42
C SER A 101 -6.23 0.22 -17.00
N THR A 102 -7.06 0.69 -16.08
CA THR A 102 -6.75 0.76 -14.65
C THR A 102 -7.67 -0.17 -13.88
N GLN A 103 -7.09 -1.09 -13.12
CA GLN A 103 -7.81 -1.99 -12.23
C GLN A 103 -7.64 -1.53 -10.78
N TRP A 104 -8.71 -1.60 -10.00
CA TRP A 104 -8.73 -1.26 -8.59
C TRP A 104 -9.00 -2.53 -7.78
N LEU A 105 -8.07 -2.87 -6.90
CA LEU A 105 -8.14 -4.06 -6.06
C LEU A 105 -8.28 -3.65 -4.60
N TYR A 106 -9.36 -4.11 -3.97
CA TYR A 106 -9.64 -3.88 -2.56
C TYR A 106 -9.25 -5.12 -1.75
N GLU A 107 -9.49 -5.05 -0.43
CA GLU A 107 -9.16 -6.09 0.55
C GLU A 107 -7.67 -6.36 0.74
N SER A 108 -7.22 -6.24 2.00
CA SER A 108 -5.80 -6.37 2.33
C SER A 108 -5.21 -7.74 1.96
N SER A 109 -6.01 -8.80 2.03
CA SER A 109 -5.58 -10.17 1.71
C SER A 109 -5.44 -10.37 0.20
N ASP A 110 -6.39 -9.86 -0.59
CA ASP A 110 -6.35 -9.98 -2.05
C ASP A 110 -5.22 -9.15 -2.63
N ILE A 111 -4.98 -7.95 -2.10
CA ILE A 111 -3.82 -7.14 -2.45
C ILE A 111 -2.52 -7.90 -2.21
N ILE A 112 -2.36 -8.54 -1.05
CA ILE A 112 -1.16 -9.35 -0.74
C ILE A 112 -1.02 -10.52 -1.72
N ALA A 113 -2.10 -11.26 -1.97
CA ALA A 113 -2.09 -12.37 -2.92
C ALA A 113 -1.72 -11.92 -4.34
N TYR A 114 -2.21 -10.75 -4.77
CA TYR A 114 -1.83 -10.16 -6.04
C TYR A 114 -0.34 -9.83 -6.09
N LEU A 115 0.20 -9.18 -5.05
CA LEU A 115 1.62 -8.83 -4.97
C LEU A 115 2.54 -10.05 -4.97
N ASP A 116 2.10 -11.20 -4.45
CA ASP A 116 2.88 -12.44 -4.44
C ASP A 116 2.83 -13.22 -5.76
N THR A 117 1.78 -13.02 -6.56
CA THR A 117 1.55 -13.79 -7.80
C THR A 117 1.90 -13.03 -9.08
N SER A 118 1.77 -11.70 -9.06
CA SER A 118 1.81 -10.86 -10.26
C SER A 118 3.09 -10.02 -10.40
N LEU A 119 3.99 -10.05 -9.41
CA LEU A 119 5.27 -9.33 -9.41
C LEU A 119 6.45 -10.29 -9.40
#